data_AF-A0A7W3XU65-F1
#
_entry.id   AF-A0A7W3XU65-F1
#
_cell.length_a   1.000
_cell.length_b   1.000
_cell.length_c   1.000
_cell.angle_alpha   90.00
_cell.angle_beta   90.00
_cell.angle_gamma   90.00
#
_symmetry.space_group_name_H-M   'P 1'
#
loop_
_entity.id
_entity.type
_entity.pdbx_description
1 polymer ?
#
loop_
_entity_poly.entity_id
_entity_poly.type
_entity_poly.pdbx_seq_one_letter_code
_entity_poly.pdbx_strand_id
1 'polypeptide(L)'
;MRVIKALVNLDAVADHRRDFCKLFIINHLCYNTTANIRSHYMIGVRAMDINEFQQWVKQYYDERNWSGLDIFIRIGFLAEETGEVARAIRALEIGRDRPDEAAGTYEENKENLTEELGDVLGNLIVIANKYDISLTEVFEAHQRKLAGRYS
;
A
#
# COMPACT_ATOMS: atom_id res chain seq x y z
N MET A 1 33.71 16.04 -14.69
CA MET A 1 32.85 16.02 -15.90
C MET A 1 33.18 14.77 -16.70
N ARG A 2 32.15 13.95 -17.00
CA ARG A 2 32.14 12.72 -17.83
C ARG A 2 32.70 11.45 -17.19
N VAL A 3 31.79 10.65 -16.63
CA VAL A 3 31.86 9.19 -16.71
C VAL A 3 30.60 8.73 -17.45
N ILE A 4 30.74 8.51 -18.75
CA ILE A 4 29.82 7.74 -19.60
C ILE A 4 30.63 6.56 -20.10
N LYS A 5 30.30 5.35 -19.64
CA LYS A 5 30.25 4.09 -20.41
C LYS A 5 30.18 2.90 -19.45
N ALA A 6 28.98 2.39 -19.26
CA ALA A 6 28.70 0.97 -19.08
C ALA A 6 27.24 0.71 -19.48
N LEU A 7 26.94 0.97 -20.76
CA LEU A 7 25.77 0.44 -21.46
C LEU A 7 26.28 -0.70 -22.34
N VAL A 8 26.32 -1.92 -21.80
CA VAL A 8 26.20 -3.16 -22.58
C VAL A 8 25.57 -4.21 -21.65
N ASN A 9 24.53 -4.87 -22.15
CA ASN A 9 23.73 -5.95 -21.55
C ASN A 9 22.58 -5.56 -20.62
N LEU A 10 21.56 -4.92 -21.20
CA LEU A 10 20.18 -4.90 -20.68
C LEU A 10 19.19 -5.69 -21.56
N ASP A 11 19.67 -6.53 -22.47
CA ASP A 11 18.82 -7.25 -23.44
C ASP A 11 18.46 -8.69 -23.05
N ALA A 12 18.43 -9.03 -21.75
CA ALA A 12 18.06 -10.39 -21.30
C ALA A 12 17.15 -10.45 -20.06
N VAL A 13 16.46 -9.35 -19.70
CA VAL A 13 15.38 -9.38 -18.69
C VAL A 13 14.19 -8.55 -19.18
N ALA A 14 13.83 -8.77 -20.44
CA ALA A 14 12.48 -8.59 -20.92
C ALA A 14 11.79 -9.95 -20.75
N ASP A 15 10.57 -9.95 -20.21
CA ASP A 15 9.66 -11.11 -20.14
C ASP A 15 9.52 -11.89 -18.81
N HIS A 16 9.61 -11.22 -17.65
CA HIS A 16 8.99 -11.77 -16.41
C HIS A 16 8.63 -10.73 -15.31
N ARG A 17 8.60 -9.42 -15.62
CA ARG A 17 8.38 -8.34 -14.62
C ARG A 17 6.98 -7.73 -14.68
N ARG A 18 5.93 -8.55 -14.67
CA ARG A 18 4.54 -8.07 -14.51
C ARG A 18 3.72 -8.78 -13.42
N ASP A 19 4.24 -9.83 -12.78
CA ASP A 19 3.39 -10.73 -11.98
C ASP A 19 3.75 -10.85 -10.48
N PHE A 20 4.74 -10.10 -9.97
CA PHE A 20 5.12 -10.25 -8.57
C PHE A 20 4.29 -9.43 -7.57
N CYS A 21 3.62 -8.35 -7.99
CA CYS A 21 2.72 -7.58 -7.12
C CYS A 21 1.23 -7.73 -7.46
N LYS A 22 0.87 -7.98 -8.73
CA LYS A 22 -0.55 -8.00 -9.15
C LYS A 22 -1.30 -9.30 -8.86
N LEU A 23 -0.63 -10.36 -8.39
CA LEU A 23 -1.25 -11.68 -8.19
C LEU A 23 -1.76 -11.93 -6.75
N PHE A 24 -1.64 -10.99 -5.81
CA PHE A 24 -1.90 -11.32 -4.39
C PHE A 24 -3.25 -10.84 -3.80
N ILE A 25 -4.16 -10.29 -4.60
CA ILE A 25 -5.46 -9.80 -4.11
C ILE A 25 -6.67 -10.65 -4.55
N ILE A 26 -6.53 -11.62 -5.47
CA ILE A 26 -7.69 -12.43 -5.91
C ILE A 26 -7.47 -13.92 -5.65
N ASN A 27 -8.36 -14.49 -4.82
CA ASN A 27 -8.61 -15.91 -4.47
C ASN A 27 -7.84 -16.53 -3.30
N HIS A 28 -8.43 -16.51 -2.09
CA HIS A 28 -9.18 -17.68 -1.57
C HIS A 28 -9.73 -17.40 -0.17
N LEU A 29 -11.02 -17.03 -0.11
CA LEU A 29 -11.89 -17.46 0.97
C LEU A 29 -12.34 -18.89 0.62
N CYS A 30 -11.83 -19.89 1.32
CA CYS A 30 -12.52 -21.16 1.41
C CYS A 30 -12.34 -21.76 2.81
N TYR A 31 -13.49 -21.85 3.47
CA TYR A 31 -13.76 -22.41 4.80
C TYR A 31 -13.05 -23.75 5.08
N ASN A 32 -12.54 -23.93 6.29
CA ASN A 32 -13.16 -24.89 7.23
C ASN A 32 -12.66 -24.76 8.69
N THR A 33 -13.67 -24.61 9.53
CA THR A 33 -13.75 -24.62 11.00
C THR A 33 -13.25 -25.96 11.56
N THR A 34 -12.62 -26.01 12.73
CA THR A 34 -13.27 -26.41 13.99
C THR A 34 -12.29 -26.23 15.15
N ALA A 35 -12.62 -25.37 16.11
CA ALA A 35 -12.71 -25.71 17.53
C ALA A 35 -12.90 -24.45 18.38
N ASN A 36 -14.16 -24.24 18.78
CA ASN A 36 -14.56 -23.84 20.14
C ASN A 36 -14.00 -22.53 20.71
N ILE A 37 -14.83 -21.48 20.72
CA ILE A 37 -15.45 -20.99 21.97
C ILE A 37 -16.67 -20.14 21.59
N ARG A 38 -17.80 -20.53 22.19
CA ARG A 38 -19.08 -19.81 22.17
C ARG A 38 -18.94 -18.44 22.84
N SER A 39 -19.14 -17.38 22.09
CA SER A 39 -19.98 -16.27 22.54
C SER A 39 -20.55 -15.56 21.31
N HIS A 40 -21.87 -15.51 21.26
CA HIS A 40 -22.69 -15.09 20.15
C HIS A 40 -23.36 -13.80 20.61
N TYR A 41 -22.92 -12.62 20.14
CA TYR A 41 -23.75 -11.40 20.14
C TYR A 41 -23.10 -10.33 19.23
N MET A 42 -23.84 -9.90 18.20
CA MET A 42 -23.65 -8.63 17.47
C MET A 42 -22.31 -8.45 16.72
N ILE A 43 -22.10 -9.16 15.61
CA ILE A 43 -21.05 -8.77 14.65
C ILE A 43 -21.59 -7.61 13.80
N GLY A 44 -21.70 -6.43 14.42
CA GLY A 44 -21.51 -5.20 13.65
C GLY A 44 -20.04 -5.17 13.28
N VAL A 45 -19.72 -5.12 11.98
CA VAL A 45 -18.34 -4.88 11.53
C VAL A 45 -17.92 -3.52 12.11
N ARG A 46 -17.25 -3.52 13.25
CA ARG A 46 -16.64 -2.30 13.78
C ARG A 46 -15.52 -1.95 12.83
N ALA A 47 -15.53 -0.72 12.32
CA ALA A 47 -14.40 -0.18 11.59
C ALA A 47 -13.17 -0.27 12.51
N MET A 48 -12.11 -0.85 11.98
CA MET A 48 -10.84 -1.01 12.69
C MET A 48 -10.26 0.37 12.97
N ASP A 49 -9.79 0.60 14.20
CA ASP A 49 -9.09 1.84 14.51
C ASP A 49 -7.63 1.82 13.99
N ILE A 50 -6.98 2.98 14.01
CA ILE A 50 -5.64 3.12 13.42
C ILE A 50 -4.56 2.29 14.13
N ASN A 51 -4.70 2.09 15.44
CA ASN A 51 -3.74 1.30 16.23
C ASN A 51 -3.98 -0.19 16.00
N GLU A 52 -5.25 -0.61 15.96
CA GLU A 52 -5.65 -1.96 15.56
C GLU A 52 -5.12 -2.29 14.16
N PHE A 53 -5.22 -1.34 13.21
CA PHE A 53 -4.70 -1.53 11.86
C PHE A 53 -3.17 -1.62 11.82
N GLN A 54 -2.46 -0.74 12.54
CA GLN A 54 -1.01 -0.79 12.63
C GLN A 54 -0.50 -2.14 13.19
N GLN A 55 -1.20 -2.68 14.20
CA GLN A 55 -0.90 -4.00 14.77
C GLN A 55 -1.21 -5.12 13.79
N TRP A 56 -2.34 -5.06 13.08
CA TRP A 56 -2.69 -6.03 12.05
C TRP A 56 -1.63 -6.08 10.94
N VAL A 57 -1.16 -4.92 10.45
CA VAL A 57 -0.08 -4.84 9.45
C VAL A 57 1.21 -5.44 10.00
N LYS A 58 1.56 -5.15 11.25
CA LYS A 58 2.74 -5.73 11.89
C LYS A 58 2.69 -7.26 11.87
N GLN A 59 1.57 -7.84 12.33
CA GLN A 59 1.38 -9.30 12.36
C GLN A 59 1.42 -9.89 10.95
N TYR A 60 0.67 -9.31 10.02
CA TYR A 60 0.57 -9.78 8.63
C TYR A 60 1.93 -9.85 7.93
N TYR A 61 2.81 -8.86 8.18
CA TYR A 61 4.14 -8.78 7.59
C TYR A 61 5.19 -9.63 8.33
N ASP A 62 5.07 -9.76 9.66
CA ASP A 62 5.95 -10.62 10.45
C ASP A 62 5.76 -12.11 10.06
N GLU A 63 4.51 -12.56 9.86
CA GLU A 63 4.19 -13.93 9.42
C GLU A 63 4.81 -14.31 8.07
N ARG A 64 5.08 -13.32 7.21
CA ARG A 64 5.62 -13.51 5.85
C ARG A 64 7.12 -13.25 5.76
N ASN A 65 7.78 -12.96 6.87
CA ASN A 65 9.20 -12.56 6.94
C ASN A 65 9.51 -11.31 6.11
N TRP A 66 8.52 -10.44 5.90
CA TRP A 66 8.65 -9.21 5.12
C TRP A 66 9.17 -8.03 5.96
N SER A 67 9.08 -8.12 7.28
CA SER A 67 9.68 -7.16 8.20
C SER A 67 11.22 -7.13 8.13
N GLY A 68 11.83 -8.20 7.60
CA GLY A 68 13.27 -8.29 7.34
C GLY A 68 13.75 -7.63 6.05
N LEU A 69 12.86 -7.14 5.18
CA LEU A 69 13.26 -6.47 3.95
C LEU A 69 14.04 -5.19 4.25
N ASP A 70 15.05 -4.94 3.40
CA ASP A 70 15.89 -3.76 3.52
C ASP A 70 15.05 -2.48 3.34
N ILE A 71 15.34 -1.46 4.16
CA ILE A 71 14.55 -0.22 4.16
C ILE A 71 14.64 0.52 2.82
N PHE A 72 15.74 0.40 2.08
CA PHE A 72 15.90 1.01 0.76
C PHE A 72 14.97 0.37 -0.28
N ILE A 73 14.70 -0.94 -0.14
CA ILE A 73 13.71 -1.63 -0.98
C ILE A 73 12.30 -1.10 -0.66
N ARG A 74 11.96 -0.96 0.63
CA ARG A 74 10.66 -0.42 1.07
C ARG A 74 10.42 1.01 0.55
N ILE A 75 11.44 1.87 0.53
CA ILE A 75 11.30 3.22 -0.06
C ILE A 75 11.05 3.14 -1.58
N GLY A 76 11.61 2.14 -2.26
CA GLY A 76 11.29 1.86 -3.66
C GLY A 76 9.81 1.56 -3.87
N PHE A 77 9.24 0.64 -3.08
CA PHE A 77 7.81 0.33 -3.13
C PHE A 77 6.94 1.54 -2.79
N LEU A 78 7.28 2.31 -1.75
CA LEU A 78 6.53 3.54 -1.44
C LEU A 78 6.48 4.52 -2.62
N ALA A 79 7.59 4.66 -3.36
CA ALA A 79 7.63 5.52 -4.55
C ALA A 79 6.78 4.96 -5.70
N GLU A 80 6.78 3.63 -5.89
CA GLU A 80 5.93 2.93 -6.86
C GLU A 80 4.45 3.16 -6.56
N GLU A 81 4.00 2.89 -5.33
CA GLU A 81 2.58 3.08 -4.93
C GLU A 81 2.16 4.55 -5.02
N THR A 82 3.06 5.49 -4.72
CA THR A 82 2.76 6.92 -4.90
C THR A 82 2.55 7.26 -6.39
N GLY A 83 3.29 6.62 -7.29
CA GLY A 83 3.07 6.72 -8.73
C GLY A 83 1.74 6.12 -9.18
N GLU A 84 1.34 5.00 -8.57
CA GLU A 84 0.06 4.35 -8.79
C GLU A 84 -1.11 5.25 -8.36
N VAL A 85 -1.02 5.90 -7.18
CA VAL A 85 -1.97 6.93 -6.74
C VAL A 85 -2.07 8.07 -7.75
N ALA A 86 -0.94 8.59 -8.24
CA ALA A 86 -0.95 9.66 -9.24
C ALA A 86 -1.64 9.22 -10.54
N ARG A 87 -1.42 7.98 -10.97
CA ARG A 87 -2.09 7.35 -12.12
C ARG A 87 -3.61 7.23 -11.87
N ALA A 88 -4.04 6.84 -10.68
CA ALA A 88 -5.44 6.71 -10.30
C ALA A 88 -6.17 8.07 -10.32
N ILE A 89 -5.57 9.10 -9.71
CA ILE A 89 -6.11 10.47 -9.73
C ILE A 89 -6.23 10.98 -11.16
N ARG A 90 -5.21 10.78 -12.00
CA ARG A 90 -5.27 11.19 -13.41
C ARG A 90 -6.45 10.55 -14.15
N ALA A 91 -6.71 9.27 -13.91
CA ALA A 91 -7.83 8.56 -14.52
C ALA A 91 -9.19 9.13 -14.05
N LEU A 92 -9.32 9.52 -12.78
CA LEU A 92 -10.52 10.15 -12.23
C LEU A 92 -10.77 11.57 -12.78
N GLU A 93 -9.72 12.39 -12.85
CA GLU A 93 -9.87 13.83 -13.11
C GLU A 93 -9.93 14.17 -14.60
N ILE A 94 -9.04 13.57 -15.41
CA ILE A 94 -8.89 13.93 -16.83
C ILE A 94 -9.04 12.74 -17.78
N GLY A 95 -9.31 11.55 -17.24
CA GLY A 95 -9.35 10.30 -18.01
C GLY A 95 -7.96 9.82 -18.45
N ARG A 96 -7.94 8.70 -19.18
CA ARG A 96 -6.71 8.17 -19.78
C ARG A 96 -6.66 8.56 -21.25
N ASP A 97 -5.58 9.25 -21.62
CA ASP A 97 -5.25 9.59 -23.00
C ASP A 97 -4.65 8.37 -23.73
N ARG A 98 -5.46 7.30 -23.83
CA ARG A 98 -5.13 6.04 -24.50
C ARG A 98 -6.33 5.63 -25.35
N PRO A 99 -6.24 5.73 -26.69
CA PRO A 99 -7.35 5.39 -27.60
C PRO A 99 -7.85 3.94 -27.46
N ASP A 100 -7.03 3.07 -26.88
CA ASP A 100 -7.22 1.63 -26.72
C ASP A 100 -7.80 1.21 -25.35
N GLU A 101 -7.92 2.13 -24.38
CA GLU A 101 -8.48 1.82 -23.06
C GLU A 101 -9.87 2.44 -22.90
N ALA A 102 -10.89 1.60 -22.66
CA ALA A 102 -12.19 2.09 -22.24
C ALA A 102 -12.06 2.82 -20.90
N ALA A 103 -12.61 4.05 -20.83
CA ALA A 103 -12.65 4.77 -19.57
C ALA A 103 -13.52 4.01 -18.56
N GLY A 104 -12.93 3.63 -17.42
CA GLY A 104 -13.67 3.07 -16.30
C GLY A 104 -14.70 4.06 -15.77
N THR A 105 -15.74 3.54 -15.13
CA THR A 105 -16.73 4.35 -14.42
C THR A 105 -16.07 5.12 -13.26
N TYR A 106 -16.75 6.17 -12.79
CA TYR A 106 -16.27 6.93 -11.63
C TYR A 106 -16.07 6.05 -10.39
N GLU A 107 -17.00 5.13 -10.11
CA GLU A 107 -16.88 4.25 -8.94
C GLU A 107 -15.71 3.28 -9.08
N GLU A 108 -15.50 2.66 -10.24
CA GLU A 108 -14.32 1.79 -10.48
C GLU A 108 -13.01 2.56 -10.30
N ASN A 109 -12.93 3.79 -10.82
CA ASN A 109 -11.73 4.61 -10.68
C ASN A 109 -11.50 5.07 -9.22
N LYS A 110 -12.58 5.30 -8.46
CA LYS A 110 -12.53 5.64 -7.04
C LYS A 110 -12.15 4.45 -6.17
N GLU A 111 -12.64 3.26 -6.49
CA GLU A 111 -12.21 2.00 -5.88
C GLU A 111 -10.71 1.79 -6.10
N ASN A 112 -10.23 1.93 -7.34
CA ASN A 112 -8.80 1.87 -7.64
C ASN A 112 -8.02 2.91 -6.82
N LEU A 113 -8.45 4.18 -6.79
CA LEU A 113 -7.77 5.20 -5.97
C LEU A 113 -7.72 4.81 -4.48
N THR A 114 -8.80 4.22 -3.96
CA THR A 114 -8.86 3.78 -2.56
C THR A 114 -7.85 2.67 -2.27
N GLU A 115 -7.69 1.72 -3.21
CA GLU A 115 -6.68 0.66 -3.15
C GLU A 115 -5.27 1.24 -3.13
N GLU A 116 -4.92 2.09 -4.11
CA GLU A 116 -3.55 2.67 -4.20
C GLU A 116 -3.21 3.53 -2.97
N LEU A 117 -4.19 4.26 -2.40
CA LEU A 117 -4.01 5.01 -1.16
C LEU A 117 -3.75 4.07 0.03
N GLY A 118 -4.40 2.91 0.05
CA GLY A 118 -4.16 1.85 1.00
C GLY A 118 -2.73 1.30 0.92
N ASP A 119 -2.22 1.10 -0.29
CA ASP A 119 -0.86 0.59 -0.52
C ASP A 119 0.21 1.59 -0.08
N VAL A 120 0.02 2.89 -0.36
CA VAL A 120 0.87 3.95 0.20
C VAL A 120 0.84 3.93 1.73
N LEU A 121 -0.34 3.83 2.34
CA LEU A 121 -0.49 3.83 3.79
C LEU A 121 0.16 2.59 4.42
N GLY A 122 -0.04 1.41 3.84
CA GLY A 122 0.63 0.18 4.27
C GLY A 122 2.15 0.29 4.17
N ASN A 123 2.64 0.99 3.14
CA ASN A 123 4.05 1.32 3.01
C ASN A 123 4.57 2.15 4.20
N LEU A 124 3.88 3.23 4.53
CA LEU A 124 4.21 4.09 5.68
C LEU A 124 4.14 3.35 7.02
N ILE A 125 3.13 2.49 7.22
CA ILE A 125 2.95 1.74 8.48
C ILE A 125 4.13 0.81 8.76
N VAL A 126 4.61 0.06 7.77
CA VAL A 126 5.77 -0.83 8.00
C VAL A 126 7.04 -0.03 8.27
N ILE A 127 7.20 1.15 7.65
CA ILE A 127 8.32 2.04 7.97
C ILE A 127 8.21 2.47 9.44
N ALA A 128 7.03 2.91 9.88
CA ALA A 128 6.78 3.29 11.27
C ALA A 128 7.06 2.12 12.24
N ASN A 129 6.54 0.92 11.94
CA ASN A 129 6.77 -0.30 12.71
C ASN A 129 8.25 -0.68 12.79
N LYS A 130 9.03 -0.51 11.70
CA LYS A 130 10.47 -0.80 11.69
C LYS A 130 11.26 0.05 12.69
N TYR A 131 10.81 1.28 12.92
CA TYR A 131 11.43 2.24 13.84
C TYR A 131 10.71 2.36 15.18
N ASP A 132 9.75 1.47 15.46
CA ASP A 132 8.93 1.49 16.68
C ASP A 132 8.22 2.83 16.91
N ILE A 133 7.70 3.42 15.83
CA ILE A 133 6.94 4.67 15.84
C ILE A 133 5.45 4.34 15.72
N SER A 134 4.62 4.81 16.63
CA SER A 134 3.17 4.67 16.50
C SER A 134 2.58 5.68 15.50
N LEU A 135 1.53 5.29 14.78
CA LEU A 135 0.82 6.22 13.89
C LEU A 135 0.14 7.35 14.67
N THR A 136 -0.29 7.07 15.91
CA THR A 136 -0.82 8.10 16.81
C THR A 136 0.22 9.20 17.05
N GLU A 137 1.47 8.85 17.36
CA GLU A 137 2.56 9.83 17.52
C GLU A 137 2.81 10.64 16.24
N VAL A 138 2.78 9.99 15.07
CA VAL A 138 2.93 10.66 13.76
C VAL A 138 1.84 11.71 13.55
N PHE A 139 0.58 11.34 13.80
CA PHE A 139 -0.57 12.23 13.62
C PHE A 139 -0.53 13.42 14.58
N GLU A 140 -0.27 13.17 15.86
CA GLU A 140 -0.16 14.25 16.83
C GLU A 140 1.00 15.20 16.51
N ALA A 141 2.17 14.67 16.12
CA ALA A 141 3.31 15.48 15.73
C ALA A 141 2.99 16.35 14.51
N HIS A 142 2.29 15.81 13.51
CA HIS A 142 1.87 16.55 12.33
C HIS A 142 0.83 17.62 12.67
N GLN A 143 -0.17 17.30 13.50
CA GLN A 143 -1.19 18.24 13.94
C GLN A 143 -0.57 19.43 14.71
N ARG A 144 0.33 19.16 15.67
CA ARG A 144 1.07 20.21 16.40
C ARG A 144 1.85 21.10 15.44
N LYS A 145 2.53 20.51 14.45
CA LYS A 145 3.28 21.25 13.42
C LYS A 145 2.37 22.16 12.57
N LEU A 146 1.17 21.71 12.20
CA LEU A 146 0.23 22.53 11.44
C LEU A 146 -0.38 23.64 12.28
N ALA A 147 -0.76 23.36 13.53
CA ALA A 147 -1.30 24.35 14.45
C ALA A 147 -0.30 25.49 14.72
N GLY A 148 0.98 25.17 14.87
CA GLY A 148 2.03 26.15 15.11
C GLY A 148 2.41 27.04 13.91
N ARG A 149 1.91 26.76 12.69
CA ARG A 149 2.18 27.60 11.50
C ARG A 149 1.33 28.86 11.42
N TYR A 150 0.20 28.87 12.12
CA TYR A 150 -0.81 29.93 12.04
C TYR A 150 -1.07 30.57 13.41
N SER A 151 -0.21 30.29 14.40
CA SER A 151 -0.19 30.87 15.75
C SER A 151 0.84 31.97 15.89
#